data_AF-A0A3D5KEW3-F1
#
_entry.id   AF-A0A3D5KEW3-F1
#
_cell.length_a   1.000
_cell.length_b   1.000
_cell.length_c   1.000
_cell.angle_alpha   90.00
_cell.angle_beta   90.00
_cell.angle_gamma   90.00
#
_symmetry.space_group_name_H-M   'P 1'
#
loop_
_entity.id
_entity.type
_entity.pdbx_description
1 polymer ?
#
loop_
_entity_poly.entity_id
_entity_poly.type
_entity_poly.pdbx_seq_one_letter_code
_entity_poly.pdbx_strand_id
1 'polypeptide(L)'
;MISSATIEVRNRKLAAKQQLISKVFDQALTKMRTLPIEQYLNFVKNTLIALDLEGDEKIKISKDDANIINQSLLDEVNKILSSEGKTANLKLSSEYGDFAGGFIVEKGKIDINYTFEALIDSAKDNLENEVANILFG
;
A
#
# COMPACT_ATOMS: atom_id res chain seq x y z
N MET A 1 -21.80 1.60 -41.46
CA MET A 1 -22.05 0.73 -40.28
C MET A 1 -20.93 -0.27 -39.97
N ILE A 2 -19.82 -0.31 -40.73
CA ILE A 2 -18.70 -1.21 -40.44
C ILE A 2 -17.77 -0.64 -39.35
N SER A 3 -17.59 0.69 -39.29
CA SER A 3 -16.75 1.34 -38.26
C SER A 3 -17.27 1.18 -36.82
N SER A 4 -18.60 1.19 -36.61
CA SER A 4 -19.17 1.08 -35.26
C SER A 4 -18.97 -0.33 -34.68
N ALA A 5 -19.19 -1.37 -35.48
CA ALA A 5 -19.00 -2.75 -35.06
C ALA A 5 -17.53 -3.07 -34.74
N THR A 6 -16.57 -2.57 -35.53
CA THR A 6 -15.14 -2.75 -35.25
C THR A 6 -14.68 -2.00 -33.99
N ILE A 7 -15.18 -0.78 -33.77
CA ILE A 7 -14.90 -0.03 -32.54
C ILE A 7 -15.48 -0.74 -31.32
N GLU A 8 -16.71 -1.26 -31.42
CA GLU A 8 -17.38 -1.97 -30.34
C GLU A 8 -16.65 -3.25 -29.95
N VAL A 9 -16.17 -4.03 -30.93
CA VAL A 9 -15.35 -5.23 -30.67
C VAL A 9 -14.01 -4.87 -30.01
N ARG A 10 -13.35 -3.80 -30.47
CA ARG A 10 -12.09 -3.32 -29.86
C ARG A 10 -12.31 -2.85 -28.42
N ASN A 11 -13.37 -2.10 -28.16
CA ASN A 11 -13.71 -1.60 -26.83
C ASN A 11 -14.07 -2.75 -25.88
N ARG A 12 -14.84 -3.75 -26.35
CA ARG A 12 -15.15 -4.94 -25.56
C ARG A 12 -13.90 -5.74 -25.20
N LYS A 13 -12.96 -5.89 -26.14
CA LYS A 13 -11.68 -6.57 -25.88
C LYS A 13 -10.87 -5.82 -24.83
N LEU A 14 -10.75 -4.50 -24.95
CA LEU A 14 -10.04 -3.66 -23.96
C LEU A 14 -10.70 -3.72 -22.57
N ALA A 15 -12.03 -3.62 -22.51
CA ALA A 15 -12.78 -3.72 -21.27
C ALA A 15 -12.58 -5.08 -20.58
N ALA A 16 -12.63 -6.19 -21.33
CA ALA A 16 -12.38 -7.51 -20.80
C ALA A 16 -10.94 -7.66 -20.26
N LYS A 17 -9.95 -7.05 -20.92
CA LYS A 17 -8.57 -7.02 -20.43
C LYS A 17 -8.45 -6.27 -19.10
N GLN A 18 -9.04 -5.07 -19.02
CA GLN A 18 -9.04 -4.25 -17.80
C GLN A 18 -9.76 -4.98 -16.65
N GLN A 19 -10.88 -5.64 -16.91
CA GLN A 19 -11.60 -6.43 -15.89
C GLN A 19 -10.76 -7.57 -15.32
N LEU A 20 -10.01 -8.29 -16.16
CA LEU A 20 -9.12 -9.36 -15.69
C LEU A 20 -7.97 -8.81 -14.84
N ILE A 21 -7.38 -7.69 -15.27
CA ILE A 21 -6.34 -6.99 -14.53
C ILE A 21 -6.87 -6.52 -13.16
N SER A 22 -8.03 -5.85 -13.13
CA SER A 22 -8.69 -5.45 -11.88
C SER A 22 -8.93 -6.64 -10.95
N LYS A 23 -9.42 -7.77 -11.48
CA LYS A 23 -9.67 -8.96 -10.67
C LYS A 23 -8.41 -9.55 -10.04
N VAL A 24 -7.29 -9.52 -10.75
CA VAL A 24 -5.99 -9.98 -10.19
C VAL A 24 -5.56 -9.06 -9.05
N PHE A 25 -5.73 -7.76 -9.19
CA PHE A 25 -5.39 -6.79 -8.14
C PHE A 25 -6.34 -6.85 -6.95
N ASP A 26 -7.64 -7.06 -7.16
CA ASP A 26 -8.61 -7.31 -6.08
C ASP A 26 -8.22 -8.55 -5.26
N GLN A 27 -7.74 -9.60 -5.94
CA GLN A 27 -7.23 -10.79 -5.28
C GLN A 27 -5.93 -10.52 -4.49
N ALA A 28 -5.04 -9.68 -5.01
CA ALA A 28 -3.84 -9.25 -4.30
C ALA A 28 -4.21 -8.47 -3.02
N LEU A 29 -5.14 -7.52 -3.12
CA LEU A 29 -5.65 -6.75 -1.98
C LEU A 29 -6.28 -7.67 -0.92
N THR A 30 -7.10 -8.62 -1.37
CA THR A 30 -7.71 -9.63 -0.49
C THR A 30 -6.63 -10.42 0.25
N LYS A 31 -5.58 -10.87 -0.46
CA LYS A 31 -4.47 -11.59 0.17
C LYS A 31 -3.72 -10.74 1.19
N MET A 32 -3.46 -9.47 0.88
CA MET A 32 -2.82 -8.53 1.80
C MET A 32 -3.66 -8.32 3.07
N ARG A 33 -4.98 -8.17 2.94
CA ARG A 33 -5.90 -8.05 4.08
C ARG A 33 -5.97 -9.31 4.94
N THR A 34 -5.73 -10.48 4.35
CA THR A 34 -5.68 -11.76 5.07
C THR A 34 -4.28 -12.15 5.52
N LEU A 35 -3.30 -11.24 5.44
CA LEU A 35 -1.95 -11.54 5.92
C LEU A 35 -1.99 -11.87 7.41
N PRO A 36 -1.23 -12.90 7.85
CA PRO A 36 -1.04 -13.14 9.26
C PRO A 36 -0.51 -11.89 9.96
N ILE A 37 -1.05 -11.57 11.13
CA ILE A 37 -0.75 -10.34 11.87
C ILE A 37 0.76 -10.14 12.02
N GLU A 38 1.53 -11.19 12.34
CA GLU A 38 2.99 -11.11 12.46
C GLU A 38 3.68 -10.65 11.17
N GLN A 39 3.25 -11.15 10.01
CA GLN A 39 3.83 -10.74 8.73
C GLN A 39 3.50 -9.29 8.42
N TYR A 40 2.28 -8.85 8.75
CA TYR A 40 1.88 -7.47 8.56
C TYR A 40 2.64 -6.51 9.49
N LEU A 41 2.80 -6.86 10.77
CA LEU A 41 3.60 -6.07 11.71
C LEU A 41 5.07 -6.01 11.29
N ASN A 42 5.63 -7.11 10.78
CA ASN A 42 6.99 -7.12 10.23
C ASN A 42 7.12 -6.23 9.00
N PHE A 43 6.13 -6.23 8.10
CA PHE A 43 6.09 -5.29 6.97
C PHE A 43 6.14 -3.84 7.47
N VAL A 44 5.25 -3.46 8.40
CA VAL A 44 5.21 -2.10 8.96
C VAL A 44 6.55 -1.72 9.58
N LYS A 45 7.11 -2.57 10.46
CA LYS A 45 8.40 -2.32 11.11
C LYS A 45 9.52 -2.13 10.10
N ASN A 46 9.68 -3.06 9.17
CA ASN A 46 10.77 -3.05 8.20
C ASN A 46 10.69 -1.85 7.26
N THR A 47 9.48 -1.48 6.83
CA THR A 47 9.27 -0.29 6.01
C THR A 47 9.66 0.96 6.79
N LEU A 48 9.19 1.13 8.03
CA LEU A 48 9.52 2.30 8.85
C LEU A 48 11.03 2.42 9.15
N ILE A 49 11.72 1.31 9.38
CA ILE A 49 13.18 1.29 9.62
C ILE A 49 13.97 1.70 8.35
N ALA A 50 13.48 1.29 7.19
CA ALA A 50 14.10 1.59 5.90
C ALA A 50 13.90 3.05 5.45
N LEU A 51 12.94 3.77 6.04
CA LEU A 51 12.69 5.17 5.72
C LEU A 51 13.75 6.09 6.33
N ASP A 52 14.01 7.20 5.64
CA ASP A 52 14.82 8.31 6.14
C ASP A 52 13.93 9.29 6.91
N LEU A 53 13.88 9.09 8.22
CA LEU A 53 13.02 9.80 9.15
C LEU A 53 13.80 10.94 9.84
N GLU A 54 13.13 12.07 10.01
CA GLU A 54 13.63 13.31 10.62
C GLU A 54 13.19 13.44 12.09
N GLY A 55 12.29 12.58 12.57
CA GLY A 55 11.94 12.44 13.98
C GLY A 55 10.68 13.18 14.42
N ASP A 56 9.92 13.74 13.50
CA ASP A 56 8.63 14.38 13.76
C ASP A 56 7.46 13.67 13.06
N GLU A 57 7.70 12.51 12.45
CA GLU A 57 6.71 11.82 11.65
C GLU A 57 5.58 11.21 12.48
N LYS A 58 4.38 11.30 11.91
CA LYS A 58 3.18 10.66 12.46
C LYS A 58 2.72 9.53 11.55
N ILE A 59 2.32 8.43 12.17
CA ILE A 59 1.84 7.25 11.48
C ILE A 59 0.31 7.23 11.59
N LYS A 60 -0.35 7.48 10.47
CA LYS A 60 -1.80 7.36 10.34
C LYS A 60 -2.13 5.93 9.91
N ILE A 61 -3.05 5.31 10.65
CA ILE A 61 -3.46 3.92 10.45
C ILE A 61 -4.97 3.82 10.22
N SER A 62 -5.43 2.67 9.74
CA SER A 62 -6.85 2.37 9.66
C SER A 62 -7.43 2.16 11.06
N LYS A 63 -8.74 2.33 11.19
CA LYS A 63 -9.43 2.04 12.45
C LYS A 63 -9.36 0.55 12.81
N ASP A 64 -9.35 -0.33 11.81
CA ASP A 64 -9.28 -1.78 12.00
C ASP A 64 -7.91 -2.24 12.50
N ASP A 65 -6.84 -1.51 12.12
CA ASP A 65 -5.48 -1.81 12.53
C ASP A 65 -5.11 -1.25 13.92
N ALA A 66 -5.97 -0.45 14.55
CA ALA A 66 -5.70 0.19 15.83
C ALA A 66 -5.33 -0.79 16.96
N ASN A 67 -5.81 -2.04 16.86
CA ASN A 67 -5.50 -3.08 17.84
C ASN A 67 -4.11 -3.71 17.66
N ILE A 68 -3.55 -3.66 16.45
CA ILE A 68 -2.30 -4.33 16.10
C ILE A 68 -1.15 -3.34 15.86
N ILE A 69 -1.42 -2.17 15.28
CA ILE A 69 -0.47 -1.07 15.13
C ILE A 69 -0.77 -0.06 16.23
N ASN A 70 0.02 -0.12 17.31
CA ASN A 70 -0.13 0.74 18.47
C ASN A 70 1.19 1.48 18.78
N GLN A 71 1.16 2.38 19.76
CA GLN A 71 2.34 3.14 20.13
C GLN A 71 3.50 2.25 20.60
N SER A 72 3.23 1.08 21.21
CA SER A 72 4.28 0.13 21.62
C SER A 72 5.07 -0.39 20.41
N LEU A 73 4.40 -0.66 19.29
CA LEU A 73 5.06 -1.06 18.05
C LEU A 73 6.00 0.05 17.55
N LEU A 74 5.53 1.30 17.57
CA LEU A 74 6.33 2.45 17.14
C LEU A 74 7.51 2.70 18.07
N ASP A 75 7.35 2.47 19.38
CA ASP A 75 8.42 2.58 20.36
C ASP A 75 9.51 1.52 20.14
N GLU A 76 9.15 0.31 19.71
CA GLU A 76 10.13 -0.70 19.27
C GLU A 76 10.92 -0.22 18.05
N VAL A 77 10.23 0.35 17.05
CA VAL A 77 10.87 0.91 15.85
C VAL A 77 11.79 2.08 16.20
N ASN A 78 11.34 3.00 17.06
CA ASN A 78 12.14 4.14 17.52
C ASN A 78 13.42 3.68 18.24
N LYS A 79 13.36 2.60 19.03
CA LYS A 79 14.56 2.01 19.67
C LYS A 79 15.56 1.48 18.66
N ILE A 80 15.08 0.77 17.63
CA ILE A 80 15.94 0.24 16.56
C ILE A 80 16.61 1.40 15.82
N LEU A 81 15.83 2.39 15.37
CA LEU A 81 16.34 3.56 14.67
C LEU A 81 17.35 4.35 15.52
N SER A 82 17.08 4.53 16.80
CA SER A 82 18.01 5.17 17.74
C SER A 82 19.33 4.39 17.87
N SER A 83 19.27 3.04 17.86
CA SER A 83 20.47 2.20 17.89
C SER A 83 21.29 2.26 16.61
N GLU A 84 20.65 2.58 15.48
CA GLU A 84 21.30 2.85 14.18
C GLU A 84 21.83 4.29 14.06
N GLY A 85 21.68 5.12 15.10
CA GLY A 85 22.11 6.52 15.10
C GLY A 85 21.17 7.47 14.33
N LYS A 86 19.97 7.03 13.98
CA LYS A 86 18.95 7.86 13.33
C LYS A 86 18.10 8.59 14.37
N THR A 87 17.70 9.83 14.06
CA THR A 87 16.75 10.58 14.89
C THR A 87 15.35 10.11 14.55
N ALA A 88 14.72 9.36 15.43
CA ALA A 88 13.37 8.84 15.21
C ALA A 88 12.49 9.04 16.44
N ASN A 89 11.34 9.65 16.23
CA ASN A 89 10.32 9.85 17.24
C ASN A 89 8.94 9.72 16.57
N LEU A 90 8.74 8.52 16.01
CA LEU A 90 7.49 8.10 15.40
C LEU A 90 6.37 8.10 16.43
N LYS A 91 5.25 8.72 16.08
CA LYS A 91 4.04 8.77 16.90
C LYS A 91 2.83 8.34 16.09
N LEU A 92 1.80 7.81 16.75
CA LEU A 92 0.52 7.65 16.09
C LEU A 92 -0.10 9.02 15.76
N SER A 93 -0.71 9.12 14.59
CA SER A 93 -1.56 10.25 14.25
C SER A 93 -2.80 10.26 15.16
N SER A 94 -3.35 11.45 15.41
CA SER A 94 -4.58 11.60 16.21
C SER A 94 -5.84 11.16 15.46
N GLU A 95 -5.73 10.97 14.15
CA GLU A 95 -6.82 10.61 13.26
C GLU A 95 -6.56 9.25 12.62
N TYR A 96 -7.63 8.49 12.40
CA TYR A 96 -7.61 7.27 11.61
C TYR A 96 -7.86 7.61 10.14
N GLY A 97 -7.21 6.86 9.24
CA GLY A 97 -7.49 6.94 7.81
C GLY A 97 -8.62 6.01 7.38
N ASP A 98 -9.27 6.37 6.27
CA ASP A 98 -10.28 5.54 5.60
C ASP A 98 -9.62 4.69 4.51
N PHE A 99 -8.98 3.61 4.94
CA PHE A 99 -8.35 2.62 4.09
C PHE A 99 -8.35 1.27 4.82
N ALA A 100 -8.23 0.18 4.08
CA ALA A 100 -8.45 -1.15 4.65
C ALA A 100 -7.20 -1.82 5.22
N GLY A 101 -6.02 -1.23 5.03
CA GLY A 101 -4.77 -1.70 5.57
C GLY A 101 -3.58 -0.92 5.03
N GLY A 102 -2.42 -1.19 5.62
CA GLY A 102 -1.22 -0.38 5.47
C GLY A 102 -1.23 0.83 6.41
N PHE A 103 -0.43 1.85 6.06
CA PHE A 103 -0.28 3.06 6.86
C PHE A 103 0.13 4.25 6.00
N ILE A 104 0.00 5.45 6.54
CA ILE A 104 0.50 6.68 5.93
C ILE A 104 1.50 7.32 6.89
N VAL A 105 2.65 7.73 6.35
CA VAL A 105 3.68 8.47 7.07
C VAL A 105 3.51 9.95 6.78
N GLU A 106 3.08 10.72 7.77
CA GLU A 106 2.95 12.18 7.69
C GLU A 106 4.31 12.80 8.06
N LYS A 107 5.03 13.32 7.07
CA LYS A 107 6.36 13.96 7.22
C LYS A 107 6.27 15.45 6.85
N GLY A 108 6.09 16.28 7.87
CA GLY A 108 5.94 17.73 7.70
C GLY A 108 4.74 18.13 6.83
N LYS A 109 4.98 18.46 5.57
CA LYS A 109 3.95 18.85 4.58
C LYS A 109 3.67 17.75 3.53
N ILE A 110 4.32 16.60 3.64
CA ILE A 110 4.27 15.53 2.66
C ILE A 110 3.77 14.27 3.36
N ASP A 111 2.84 13.58 2.71
CA ASP A 111 2.36 12.28 3.15
C ASP A 111 2.94 11.20 2.24
N ILE A 112 3.54 10.18 2.83
CA ILE A 112 4.01 9.00 2.12
C ILE A 112 3.00 7.88 2.35
N ASN A 113 2.30 7.49 1.28
CA ASN A 113 1.19 6.56 1.36
C ASN A 113 1.66 5.10 1.14
N TYR A 114 1.61 4.30 2.20
CA TYR A 114 1.89 2.86 2.21
C TYR A 114 0.62 2.03 2.47
N THR A 115 -0.56 2.55 2.12
CA THR A 115 -1.79 1.76 2.12
C THR A 115 -1.70 0.61 1.11
N PHE A 116 -2.41 -0.49 1.37
CA PHE A 116 -2.40 -1.62 0.44
C PHE A 116 -2.89 -1.20 -0.95
N GLU A 117 -3.89 -0.33 -1.01
CA GLU A 117 -4.38 0.28 -2.24
C GLU A 117 -3.26 1.02 -2.98
N ALA A 118 -2.51 1.91 -2.31
CA ALA A 118 -1.40 2.64 -2.93
C ALA A 118 -0.25 1.73 -3.40
N LEU A 119 0.07 0.69 -2.62
CA LEU A 119 1.09 -0.30 -3.00
C LEU A 119 0.67 -1.09 -4.23
N ILE A 120 -0.60 -1.48 -4.31
CA ILE A 120 -1.16 -2.20 -5.45
C ILE A 120 -1.23 -1.32 -6.68
N ASP A 121 -1.65 -0.07 -6.55
CA ASP A 121 -1.69 0.88 -7.66
C ASP A 121 -0.28 1.17 -8.20
N SER A 122 0.70 1.37 -7.30
CA SER A 122 2.11 1.50 -7.69
C SER A 122 2.64 0.23 -8.38
N ALA A 123 2.29 -0.95 -7.87
CA ALA A 123 2.64 -2.20 -8.53
C ALA A 123 1.96 -2.35 -9.90
N LYS A 124 0.71 -1.91 -10.04
CA LYS A 124 -0.05 -1.93 -11.28
C LYS A 124 0.62 -1.07 -12.35
N ASP A 125 0.97 0.17 -12.03
CA ASP A 125 1.62 1.07 -13.00
C ASP A 125 2.93 0.48 -13.52
N ASN A 126 3.67 -0.24 -12.67
CA ASN A 126 4.91 -0.92 -13.05
C ASN A 126 4.67 -2.22 -13.83
N LEU A 127 3.60 -2.97 -13.52
CA LEU A 127 3.35 -4.31 -14.02
C LEU A 127 2.29 -4.39 -15.13
N GLU A 128 1.63 -3.29 -15.49
CA GLU A 128 0.49 -3.32 -16.44
C GLU A 128 0.92 -3.92 -17.79
N ASN A 129 2.12 -3.58 -18.27
CA ASN A 129 2.69 -4.13 -19.49
C ASN A 129 3.07 -5.61 -19.36
N GLU A 130 3.64 -6.02 -18.21
CA GLU A 130 4.08 -7.40 -17.98
C GLU A 130 2.88 -8.35 -17.79
N VAL A 131 1.91 -7.94 -16.98
CA VAL A 131 0.66 -8.67 -16.77
C VAL A 131 -0.14 -8.76 -18.07
N ALA A 132 -0.21 -7.69 -18.86
CA ALA A 132 -0.87 -7.72 -20.16
C ALA A 132 -0.19 -8.69 -21.14
N ASN A 133 1.14 -8.80 -21.11
CA ASN A 133 1.88 -9.77 -21.92
C ASN A 133 1.69 -11.21 -21.43
N ILE A 134 1.67 -11.48 -20.12
CA ILE A 134 1.44 -12.84 -19.62
C ILE A 134 0.01 -13.31 -19.92
N LEU A 135 -0.98 -12.42 -19.78
CA LEU A 135 -2.39 -12.78 -19.95
C LEU A 135 -2.85 -12.78 -21.42
N PHE A 136 -2.21 -12.00 -22.29
CA PHE A 136 -2.67 -11.77 -23.67
C PHE A 136 -1.57 -11.74 -24.72
N GLY A 137 -0.31 -11.96 -24.36
CA GLY A 137 0.82 -12.07 -25.27
C GLY A 137 0.82 -13.39 -26.04
#